data_AF-V9HKI4-F1
#
_entry.id   AF-V9HKI4-F1
#
_cell.length_a   1.000
_cell.length_b   1.000
_cell.length_c   1.000
_cell.angle_alpha   90.00
_cell.angle_beta   90.00
_cell.angle_gamma   90.00
#
_symmetry.space_group_name_H-M   'P 1'
#
loop_
_entity.id
_entity.type
_entity.pdbx_description
1 polymer ?
#
loop_
_entity_poly.entity_id
_entity_poly.type
_entity_poly.pdbx_seq_one_letter_code
_entity_poly.pdbx_strand_id
1 'polypeptide(L)' 'MYRKLIGTVTSVKPFRIKFDIDDKVSDRTYPCLESYSPTSGDRVAVLQLDNSYLVLGKEVYYD' A
#
# COMPACT_ATOMS: atom_id res chain seq x y z
N MET A 1 -0.99 -9.56 -15.67
CA MET A 1 -1.76 -10.26 -14.61
C MET A 1 -1.89 -9.31 -13.42
N TYR A 2 -3.05 -9.18 -12.80
CA TYR A 2 -3.20 -8.29 -11.63
C TYR A 2 -3.27 -9.08 -10.32
N ARG A 3 -2.72 -8.51 -9.26
CA ARG A 3 -2.78 -9.09 -7.91
C ARG A 3 -3.09 -7.99 -6.89
N LYS A 4 -4.04 -8.28 -5.98
CA LYS A 4 -4.26 -7.45 -4.78
C LYS A 4 -3.23 -7.86 -3.72
N LEU A 5 -2.53 -6.89 -3.16
CA LEU A 5 -1.61 -7.03 -2.03
C LEU A 5 -2.13 -6.20 -0.85
N ILE A 6 -1.94 -6.71 0.36
CA ILE A 6 -2.25 -5.99 1.60
C ILE A 6 -0.93 -5.68 2.31
N GLY A 7 -0.84 -4.48 2.88
CA GLY A 7 0.29 -4.10 3.71
C GLY A 7 -0.02 -2.96 4.65
N THR A 8 0.91 -2.70 5.54
CA THR A 8 0.85 -1.62 6.53
C THR A 8 1.78 -0.48 6.10
N VAL A 9 1.28 0.76 6.13
CA VAL A 9 2.08 1.97 5.91
C VAL A 9 3.03 2.16 7.10
N THR A 10 4.33 2.07 6.87
CA THR A 10 5.35 2.21 7.92
C THR A 10 5.94 3.61 8.00
N SER A 11 5.86 4.39 6.91
CA SER A 11 6.23 5.80 6.87
C SER A 11 5.47 6.51 5.75
N VAL A 12 5.16 7.80 5.94
CA VAL A 12 4.48 8.64 4.94
C VAL A 12 5.45 9.56 4.18
N LYS A 13 6.65 9.80 4.72
CA LYS A 13 7.69 10.64 4.11
C LYS A 13 9.10 10.07 4.45
N PRO A 14 9.75 9.32 3.55
CA PRO A 14 9.22 8.80 2.28
C PRO A 14 8.08 7.80 2.51
N PHE A 15 7.18 7.66 1.54
CA PHE A 15 6.08 6.70 1.65
C PHE A 15 6.61 5.26 1.55
N ARG A 16 6.34 4.44 2.58
CA ARG A 16 6.83 3.07 2.73
C ARG A 16 5.70 2.15 3.17
N ILE A 17 5.68 0.93 2.61
CA ILE A 17 4.73 -0.13 2.95
C ILE A 17 5.52 -1.40 3.31
N LYS A 18 5.11 -2.06 4.39
CA LYS A 18 5.45 -3.47 4.67
C LYS A 18 4.26 -4.33 4.25
N PHE A 19 4.45 -5.23 3.28
CA PHE A 19 3.38 -6.14 2.84
C PHE A 19 3.22 -7.32 3.81
N ASP A 20 2.03 -7.89 3.87
CA ASP A 20 1.77 -9.04 4.75
C ASP A 20 2.45 -10.33 4.26
N ILE A 21 2.74 -10.40 2.96
CA ILE A 21 3.36 -11.55 2.29
C ILE A 21 4.89 -11.53 2.30
N ASP A 22 5.50 -10.44 2.77
CA ASP A 22 6.95 -10.25 2.75
C ASP A 22 7.40 -9.56 4.06
N ASP A 23 8.43 -10.09 4.70
CA ASP A 23 8.95 -9.51 5.94
C ASP A 23 9.76 -8.23 5.72
N LYS A 24 10.09 -7.89 4.47
CA LYS A 24 10.86 -6.71 4.14
C LYS A 24 9.97 -5.50 3.85
N VAL A 25 10.35 -4.36 4.43
CA VAL A 25 9.82 -3.06 4.01
C VAL A 25 10.35 -2.78 2.60
N SER A 26 9.46 -2.42 1.68
CA SER A 26 9.88 -2.16 0.31
C SER A 26 10.50 -0.78 0.16
N ASP A 27 11.64 -0.72 -0.53
CA ASP A 27 12.31 0.53 -0.90
C ASP A 27 11.72 1.19 -2.16
N ARG A 28 10.66 0.64 -2.74
CA ARG A 28 10.00 1.18 -3.94
C ARG A 28 9.13 2.40 -3.63
N THR A 29 8.87 3.19 -4.66
CA THR A 29 7.86 4.26 -4.64
C THR A 29 6.50 3.70 -5.02
N TYR A 30 5.48 4.08 -4.26
CA TYR A 30 4.10 3.64 -4.49
C TYR A 30 3.21 4.86 -4.75
N PRO A 31 2.74 5.08 -5.99
CA PRO A 31 1.76 6.11 -6.25
C PRO A 31 0.47 5.80 -5.48
N CYS A 32 -0.13 6.85 -4.95
CA CYS A 32 -1.40 6.80 -4.24
C CYS A 32 -2.47 7.49 -5.08
N LEU A 33 -3.73 7.06 -4.95
CA LEU A 33 -4.85 7.84 -5.46
C LEU A 33 -4.85 9.23 -4.80
N GLU A 34 -5.20 10.26 -5.57
CA GLU A 34 -5.22 11.65 -5.09
C GLU A 34 -6.13 11.85 -3.88
N SER A 35 -7.23 11.10 -3.81
CA SER A 35 -8.17 11.12 -2.70
C SER A 35 -7.67 10.44 -1.42
N TYR A 36 -6.57 9.67 -1.50
CA TYR A 36 -6.03 8.95 -0.35
C TYR A 36 -4.93 9.75 0.34
N SER A 37 -5.18 10.14 1.59
CA SER A 37 -4.19 10.78 2.46
C SER A 37 -3.62 9.73 3.42
N PRO A 38 -2.41 9.19 3.17
CA PRO A 38 -1.87 8.10 3.95
C PRO A 38 -1.48 8.52 5.37
N THR A 39 -1.77 7.64 6.33
CA THR A 39 -1.30 7.75 7.72
C THR A 39 -0.44 6.54 8.08
N SER A 40 0.62 6.74 8.86
CA SER A 40 1.40 5.62 9.40
C SER A 40 0.50 4.69 10.22
N GLY A 41 0.60 3.38 9.97
CA GLY A 41 -0.24 2.35 10.56
C GLY A 41 -1.51 2.02 9.77
N ASP A 42 -1.82 2.75 8.69
CA ASP A 42 -2.91 2.34 7.81
C ASP A 42 -2.62 0.96 7.20
N ARG A 43 -3.59 0.04 7.27
CA ARG A 43 -3.64 -1.11 6.36
C ARG A 43 -4.18 -0.64 5.03
N VAL A 44 -3.44 -0.91 3.96
CA VAL A 44 -3.77 -0.45 2.61
C VAL A 44 -3.86 -1.61 1.64
N ALA A 45 -4.78 -1.47 0.68
CA ALA A 45 -4.84 -2.34 -0.49
C ALA A 45 -3.98 -1.75 -1.61
N VAL A 46 -3.10 -2.57 -2.17
CA VAL A 46 -2.24 -2.20 -3.30
C VAL A 46 -2.56 -3.10 -4.48
N LEU A 47 -2.85 -2.48 -5.62
CA LEU A 47 -3.01 -3.19 -6.89
C LEU A 47 -1.64 -3.30 -7.56
N GLN A 48 -1.16 -4.52 -7.77
CA GLN A 48 -0.01 -4.81 -8.60
C GLN A 48 -0.46 -5.07 -10.05
N LEU A 49 0.05 -4.28 -10.98
CA LEU A 49 -0.20 -4.40 -12.43
C LEU A 49 1.13 -4.61 -13.14
N ASP A 50 1.44 -5.86 -13.49
CA ASP A 50 2.72 -6.29 -14.06
C ASP A 50 3.92 -5.75 -13.26
N ASN A 51 4.60 -4.71 -13.75
CA ASN A 51 5.76 -4.08 -13.09
C ASN A 51 5.43 -2.81 -12.29
N SER A 52 4.15 -2.47 -12.15
CA SER A 52 3.68 -1.25 -11.49
C SER A 52 2.80 -1.57 -10.27
N TYR A 53 2.69 -0.60 -9.38
CA TYR A 53 1.92 -0.69 -8.14
C TYR A 53 1.09 0.57 -7.99
N LEU A 54 -0.12 0.45 -7.46
CA LEU A 54 -1.00 1.57 -7.13
C LEU A 54 -1.66 1.33 -5.77
N VAL A 55 -1.52 2.27 -4.85
CA VAL A 55 -2.23 2.23 -3.56
C VAL A 55 -3.65 2.71 -3.78
N LEU A 56 -4.62 1.82 -3.57
CA LEU A 56 -6.05 2.11 -3.74
C LEU A 56 -6.64 2.85 -2.52
N GLY A 57 -5.98 2.74 -1.37
CA GLY A 57 -6.37 3.41 -0.13
C GLY A 57 -6.38 2.45 1.06
N LYS A 58 -6.91 2.95 2.17
CA LYS A 58 -7.06 2.22 3.43
C LYS A 58 -8.15 1.15 3.33
N GLU A 59 -7.90 -0.04 3.87
CA GLU A 59 -8.95 -1.04 4.06
C GLU A 59 -9.89 -0.60 5.18
N VAL A 60 -11.18 -0.54 4.86
CA VAL A 60 -12.26 -0.27 5.80
C VAL A 60 -13.15 -1.50 5.80
N TYR A 61 -13.37 -2.10 6.96
CA TYR A 61 -14.35 -3.16 7.14
C TYR A 61 -15.65 -2.52 7.63
N TYR A 62 -16.76 -2.90 7.02
CA TYR A 62 -18.08 -2.63 7.54
C TYR A 62 -18.52 -3.86 8.33
N ASP A 63 -19.00 -3.63 9.55
CA ASP A 63 -19.69 -4.66 10.35
C ASP A 63 -21.03 -5.04 9.71
#